data_AF-A0A350VYI3-F1
#
_entry.id   AF-A0A350VYI3-F1
#
_cell.length_a   1.000
_cell.length_b   1.000
_cell.length_c   1.000
_cell.angle_alpha   90.00
_cell.angle_beta   90.00
_cell.angle_gamma   90.00
#
_symmetry.space_group_name_H-M   'P 1'
#
loop_
_entity.id
_entity.type
_entity.pdbx_description
1 polymer ?
#
loop_
_entity_poly.entity_id
_entity_poly.type
_entity_poly.pdbx_seq_one_letter_code
_entity_poly.pdbx_strand_id
1 'polypeptide(L)'
;MRRYLINTAVAVAVMIILSKAAKRELIVKNNIFMAGAASALAAGSFIFDKYTMVLWSVLVMQSYTDITEQHLYLMLPRLLAVMEVAYCLVHRTYLDIPLSVMIFPAVLIAAAMLIRAYTIGDMELLLIIMLHIYNQGISPNEYMVSYLSVTGMVFAVYMIVKNVIGMIKHRVPVWKGAFAPAMTVTYFVMFLWKYLS
;
A
#
# COMPACT_ATOMS: atom_id res chain seq x y z
N MET A 1 -9.02 -15.16 20.04
CA MET A 1 -10.06 -14.09 20.09
C MET A 1 -9.51 -12.66 20.09
N ARG A 2 -8.60 -12.27 21.00
CA ARG A 2 -8.16 -10.85 21.15
C ARG A 2 -7.49 -10.24 19.91
N ARG A 3 -6.76 -11.02 19.10
CA ARG A 3 -6.14 -10.58 17.83
C ARG A 3 -7.20 -10.26 16.77
N TYR A 4 -8.14 -11.18 16.54
CA TYR A 4 -9.25 -11.00 15.60
C TYR A 4 -10.12 -9.78 15.94
N LEU A 5 -10.42 -9.56 17.22
CA LEU A 5 -11.19 -8.39 17.66
C LEU A 5 -10.50 -7.06 17.32
N ILE A 6 -9.17 -7.00 17.46
CA ILE A 6 -8.43 -5.79 17.14
C ILE A 6 -8.35 -5.58 15.63
N ASN A 7 -8.09 -6.65 14.86
CA ASN A 7 -8.04 -6.56 13.39
C ASN A 7 -9.40 -6.15 12.80
N THR A 8 -10.49 -6.71 13.31
CA THR A 8 -11.85 -6.35 12.90
C THR A 8 -12.19 -4.92 13.31
N ALA A 9 -11.80 -4.46 14.50
CA ALA A 9 -11.98 -3.07 14.90
C ALA A 9 -11.24 -2.09 13.96
N VAL A 10 -10.01 -2.41 13.54
CA VAL A 10 -9.24 -1.61 12.58
C VAL A 10 -9.94 -1.57 11.21
N ALA A 11 -10.37 -2.73 10.69
CA ALA A 11 -11.13 -2.82 9.44
C ALA A 11 -12.41 -1.97 9.48
N VAL A 12 -13.16 -2.07 10.57
CA VAL A 12 -14.41 -1.31 10.76
C VAL A 12 -14.13 0.18 10.87
N ALA A 13 -13.08 0.60 11.59
CA ALA A 13 -12.71 2.00 11.70
C ALA A 13 -12.39 2.61 10.33
N VAL A 14 -11.63 1.91 9.48
CA VAL A 14 -11.31 2.37 8.12
C VAL A 14 -12.57 2.46 7.26
N MET A 15 -13.47 1.47 7.35
CA MET A 15 -14.74 1.53 6.62
C MET A 15 -15.66 2.67 7.09
N ILE A 16 -15.66 3.00 8.39
CA ILE A 16 -16.39 4.15 8.91
C ILE A 16 -15.80 5.45 8.38
N ILE A 17 -14.46 5.57 8.33
CA ILE A 17 -13.77 6.75 7.78
C ILE A 17 -14.13 6.94 6.31
N LEU A 18 -13.99 5.90 5.48
CA LEU A 18 -14.37 5.92 4.06
C LEU A 18 -15.85 6.27 3.88
N SER A 19 -16.74 5.62 4.64
CA SER A 19 -18.18 5.87 4.55
C SER A 19 -18.57 7.30 4.97
N LYS A 20 -17.93 7.85 6.01
CA LYS A 20 -18.16 9.23 6.45
C LYS A 20 -17.59 10.23 5.45
N ALA A 21 -16.41 9.98 4.89
CA ALA A 21 -15.83 10.81 3.85
C ALA A 21 -16.73 10.84 2.61
N ALA A 22 -17.27 9.69 2.18
CA ALA A 22 -18.21 9.62 1.06
C ALA A 22 -19.54 10.32 1.36
N LYS A 23 -20.06 10.21 2.60
CA LYS A 23 -21.29 10.94 3.02
C LYS A 23 -21.10 12.45 3.07
N ARG A 24 -19.89 12.92 3.33
CA ARG A 24 -19.54 14.35 3.36
C ARG A 24 -19.07 14.88 2.01
N GLU A 25 -19.19 14.08 0.95
CA GLU A 25 -18.75 14.42 -0.41
C GLU A 25 -17.26 14.78 -0.50
N LEU A 26 -16.45 14.30 0.47
CA LEU A 26 -14.99 14.46 0.46
C LEU A 26 -14.29 13.49 -0.50
N ILE A 27 -14.99 12.41 -0.87
CA ILE A 27 -14.56 11.42 -1.86
C ILE A 27 -15.76 11.03 -2.73
N VAL A 28 -15.50 10.76 -4.01
CA VAL A 28 -16.43 10.19 -4.97
C VAL A 28 -16.93 8.86 -4.47
N LYS A 29 -18.24 8.78 -4.26
CA LYS A 29 -18.90 7.57 -3.83
C LYS A 29 -18.94 6.57 -4.97
N ASN A 30 -18.16 5.50 -4.86
CA ASN A 30 -18.25 4.35 -5.76
C ASN A 30 -18.54 3.07 -4.96
N ASN A 31 -19.78 2.58 -5.07
CA ASN A 31 -20.24 1.42 -4.31
C ASN A 31 -19.46 0.13 -4.66
N ILE A 32 -18.99 -0.02 -5.90
CA ILE A 32 -18.23 -1.19 -6.34
C ILE A 32 -16.85 -1.20 -5.67
N PHE A 33 -16.14 -0.07 -5.69
CA PHE A 33 -14.84 0.03 -5.03
C PHE A 33 -14.97 0.01 -3.50
N MET A 34 -16.06 0.51 -2.92
CA MET A 34 -16.30 0.37 -1.48
C MET A 34 -16.55 -1.09 -1.09
N ALA A 35 -17.29 -1.86 -1.89
CA ALA A 35 -17.46 -3.29 -1.66
C ALA A 35 -16.12 -4.05 -1.81
N GLY A 36 -15.30 -3.66 -2.78
CA GLY A 36 -13.93 -4.17 -2.95
C GLY A 36 -13.05 -3.89 -1.74
N ALA A 37 -13.04 -2.65 -1.24
CA ALA A 37 -12.30 -2.26 -0.05
C ALA A 37 -12.77 -3.02 1.20
N ALA A 38 -14.08 -3.18 1.39
CA ALA A 38 -14.64 -3.96 2.49
C ALA A 38 -14.20 -5.43 2.44
N SER A 39 -14.21 -6.03 1.25
CA SER A 39 -13.79 -7.42 1.03
C SER A 39 -12.29 -7.58 1.31
N ALA A 40 -11.46 -6.64 0.85
CA ALA A 40 -10.02 -6.63 1.10
C ALA A 40 -9.70 -6.49 2.60
N LEU A 41 -10.39 -5.59 3.31
CA LEU A 41 -10.23 -5.42 4.76
C LEU A 41 -10.71 -6.65 5.53
N ALA A 42 -11.81 -7.28 5.10
CA ALA A 42 -12.29 -8.52 5.70
C ALA A 42 -11.25 -9.63 5.55
N ALA A 43 -10.76 -9.89 4.33
CA ALA A 43 -9.71 -10.88 4.08
C ALA A 43 -8.45 -10.60 4.92
N GLY A 44 -7.99 -9.35 4.95
CA GLY A 44 -6.85 -8.95 5.77
C GLY A 44 -7.05 -9.20 7.26
N SER A 45 -8.26 -8.98 7.78
CA SER A 45 -8.55 -9.21 9.19
C SER A 45 -8.40 -10.67 9.63
N PHE A 46 -8.60 -11.62 8.71
CA PHE A 46 -8.43 -13.05 8.94
C PHE A 46 -6.98 -13.52 8.84
N ILE A 47 -6.21 -12.91 7.94
CA ILE A 47 -4.89 -13.40 7.54
C ILE A 47 -3.78 -12.68 8.32
N PHE A 48 -3.89 -11.36 8.50
CA PHE A 48 -2.79 -10.54 9.00
C PHE A 48 -2.68 -10.51 10.52
N ASP A 49 -1.49 -10.19 11.02
CA ASP A 49 -1.30 -9.82 12.42
C ASP A 49 -1.73 -8.38 12.67
N LYS A 50 -1.64 -7.91 13.92
CA LYS A 50 -2.13 -6.57 14.26
C LYS A 50 -1.37 -5.47 13.52
N TYR A 51 -0.07 -5.61 13.37
CA TYR A 51 0.80 -4.57 12.80
C TYR A 51 0.67 -4.55 11.27
N THR A 52 0.70 -5.72 10.63
CA THR A 52 0.44 -5.85 9.20
C THR A 52 -0.99 -5.44 8.84
N MET A 53 -1.97 -5.65 9.71
CA MET A 53 -3.35 -5.19 9.47
C MET A 53 -3.47 -3.66 9.40
N VAL A 54 -2.68 -2.93 10.19
CA VAL A 54 -2.67 -1.45 10.14
C VAL A 54 -2.12 -0.99 8.79
N LEU A 55 -0.97 -1.52 8.37
CA LEU A 55 -0.39 -1.21 7.07
C LEU A 55 -1.33 -1.59 5.92
N TRP A 56 -1.91 -2.79 5.97
CA TRP A 56 -2.90 -3.26 5.00
C TRP A 56 -4.08 -2.31 4.87
N SER A 57 -4.60 -1.83 6.00
CA SER A 57 -5.76 -0.94 6.01
C SER A 57 -5.43 0.42 5.39
N VAL A 58 -4.21 0.94 5.59
CA VAL A 58 -3.72 2.15 4.92
C VAL A 58 -3.60 1.91 3.41
N LEU A 59 -3.02 0.78 2.99
CA LEU A 59 -2.88 0.45 1.57
C LEU A 59 -4.23 0.34 0.86
N VAL A 60 -5.20 -0.35 1.46
CA VAL A 60 -6.57 -0.47 0.92
C VAL A 60 -7.25 0.90 0.82
N MET A 61 -7.11 1.75 1.84
CA MET A 61 -7.68 3.10 1.82
C MET A 61 -7.06 3.94 0.70
N GLN A 62 -5.74 3.91 0.55
CA GLN A 62 -5.02 4.68 -0.48
C GLN A 62 -5.29 4.14 -1.88
N SER A 63 -5.41 2.82 -2.03
CA SER A 63 -5.86 2.20 -3.28
C SER A 63 -7.26 2.66 -3.67
N TYR A 64 -8.19 2.79 -2.72
CA TYR A 64 -9.53 3.30 -3.00
C TYR A 64 -9.46 4.75 -3.51
N THR A 65 -8.75 5.63 -2.79
CA THR A 65 -8.71 7.06 -3.10
C THR A 65 -7.92 7.36 -4.38
N ASP A 66 -6.88 6.58 -4.67
CA ASP A 66 -6.12 6.71 -5.92
C ASP A 66 -6.96 6.28 -7.14
N ILE A 67 -7.83 5.27 -7.00
CA ILE A 67 -8.75 4.87 -8.07
C ILE A 67 -9.88 5.90 -8.27
N THR A 68 -10.48 6.40 -7.19
CA THR A 68 -11.67 7.27 -7.29
C THR A 68 -11.33 8.74 -7.49
N GLU A 69 -10.31 9.26 -6.79
CA GLU A 69 -9.93 10.67 -6.80
C GLU A 69 -8.68 10.97 -7.61
N GLN A 70 -7.86 9.95 -7.96
CA GLN A 70 -6.49 10.15 -8.45
C GLN A 70 -5.61 10.97 -7.48
N HIS A 71 -5.96 10.90 -6.19
CA HIS A 71 -5.27 11.61 -5.12
C HIS A 71 -4.95 10.67 -3.95
N LEU A 72 -3.75 10.82 -3.41
CA LEU A 72 -3.26 10.12 -2.23
C LEU A 72 -3.29 11.04 -1.02
N TYR A 73 -3.88 10.56 0.08
CA TYR A 73 -3.93 11.31 1.34
C TYR A 73 -2.64 11.12 2.13
N LEU A 74 -1.68 12.02 1.95
CA LEU A 74 -0.29 11.91 2.44
C LEU A 74 -0.13 11.94 3.97
N MET A 75 -1.10 12.50 4.72
CA MET A 75 -0.98 12.57 6.19
C MET A 75 -0.95 11.20 6.88
N LEU A 76 -1.76 10.25 6.40
CA LEU A 76 -1.87 8.93 7.01
C LEU A 76 -0.59 8.08 6.78
N PRO A 77 -0.04 8.02 5.56
CA PRO A 77 1.27 7.43 5.29
C PRO A 77 2.38 8.02 6.17
N ARG A 78 2.49 9.36 6.25
CA ARG A 78 3.53 10.02 7.05
C ARG A 78 3.47 9.67 8.53
N LEU A 79 2.28 9.66 9.11
CA LEU A 79 2.11 9.28 10.52
C LEU A 79 2.56 7.83 10.74
N LEU A 80 2.20 6.92 9.83
CA LEU A 80 2.62 5.53 9.92
C LEU A 80 4.14 5.36 9.78
N ALA A 81 4.78 6.13 8.89
CA ALA A 81 6.24 6.16 8.77
C ALA A 81 6.92 6.58 10.08
N VAL A 82 6.42 7.64 10.74
CA VAL A 82 6.94 8.07 12.05
C VAL A 82 6.78 6.97 13.11
N MET A 83 5.64 6.28 13.11
CA MET A 83 5.39 5.18 14.05
C MET A 83 6.34 4.00 13.81
N GLU A 84 6.61 3.64 12.55
CA GLU A 84 7.55 2.57 12.20
C GLU A 84 9.01 2.94 12.57
N VAL A 85 9.40 4.20 12.39
CA VAL A 85 10.71 4.70 12.85
C VAL A 85 10.81 4.66 14.38
N ALA A 86 9.77 5.10 15.09
CA ALA A 86 9.73 5.02 16.55
C ALA A 86 9.80 3.56 17.03
N TYR A 87 9.09 2.65 16.38
CA TYR A 87 9.15 1.22 16.67
C TYR A 87 10.57 0.67 16.49
N CYS A 88 11.24 1.03 15.40
CA CYS A 88 12.62 0.65 15.10
C CYS A 88 13.59 1.12 16.20
N LEU A 89 13.46 2.37 16.65
CA LEU A 89 14.29 2.93 17.72
C LEU A 89 14.06 2.23 19.07
N VAL A 90 12.80 1.96 19.43
CA VAL A 90 12.44 1.34 20.71
C VAL A 90 12.92 -0.11 20.77
N HIS A 91 12.73 -0.88 19.70
CA HIS A 91 13.07 -2.31 19.66
C HIS A 91 14.50 -2.57 19.18
N ARG A 92 15.24 -1.52 18.82
CA ARG A 92 16.63 -1.58 18.34
C ARG A 92 16.85 -2.52 17.16
N THR A 93 15.82 -2.71 16.33
CA THR A 93 15.88 -3.52 15.10
C THR A 93 16.94 -2.99 14.14
N TYR A 94 17.37 -1.73 14.30
CA TYR A 94 18.44 -1.15 13.52
C TYR A 94 19.83 -1.75 13.71
N LEU A 95 20.04 -2.51 14.78
CA LEU A 95 21.32 -3.16 15.07
C LEU A 95 21.50 -4.49 14.31
N ASP A 96 20.39 -5.08 13.86
CA ASP A 96 20.38 -6.44 13.30
C ASP A 96 20.70 -6.47 11.79
N ILE A 97 20.67 -5.31 11.12
CA ILE A 97 20.83 -5.21 9.66
C ILE A 97 21.87 -4.12 9.33
N PRO A 98 22.85 -4.40 8.45
CA PRO A 98 23.89 -3.44 8.09
C PRO A 98 23.32 -2.16 7.47
N LEU A 99 23.92 -1.02 7.86
CA LEU A 99 23.48 0.33 7.50
C LEU A 99 23.41 0.57 5.97
N SER A 100 24.24 -0.11 5.20
CA SER A 100 24.21 -0.10 3.73
C SER A 100 22.88 -0.60 3.15
N VAL A 101 22.25 -1.58 3.81
CA VAL A 101 20.95 -2.15 3.41
C VAL A 101 19.79 -1.22 3.81
N MET A 102 19.98 -0.38 4.83
CA MET A 102 19.03 0.68 5.20
C MET A 102 19.03 1.86 4.21
N ILE A 103 20.19 2.20 3.65
CA ILE A 103 20.35 3.35 2.75
C ILE A 103 19.85 3.01 1.34
N PHE A 104 20.00 1.77 0.87
CA PHE A 104 19.64 1.38 -0.50
C PHE A 104 18.19 1.72 -0.91
N PRO A 105 17.16 1.43 -0.10
CA PRO A 105 15.78 1.80 -0.44
C PRO A 105 15.55 3.32 -0.47
N ALA A 106 16.22 4.08 0.42
CA ALA A 106 16.17 5.54 0.42
C ALA A 106 16.84 6.12 -0.83
N VAL A 107 17.97 5.54 -1.26
CA VAL A 107 18.66 5.90 -2.50
C VAL A 107 17.80 5.55 -3.72
N LEU A 108 17.11 4.41 -3.70
CA LEU A 108 16.21 4.00 -4.78
C LEU A 108 15.03 4.97 -4.92
N ILE A 109 14.43 5.39 -3.81
CA ILE A 109 13.38 6.42 -3.80
C ILE A 109 13.94 7.75 -4.32
N ALA A 110 15.12 8.18 -3.85
CA ALA A 110 15.75 9.43 -4.28
C ALA A 110 16.11 9.40 -5.78
N ALA A 111 16.60 8.27 -6.30
CA ALA A 111 16.85 8.07 -7.72
C ALA A 111 15.56 8.15 -8.53
N ALA A 112 14.47 7.55 -8.02
CA ALA A 112 13.16 7.62 -8.67
C ALA A 112 12.55 9.04 -8.64
N MET A 113 12.86 9.86 -7.61
CA MET A 113 12.53 11.30 -7.60
C MET A 113 13.26 12.04 -8.72
N LEU A 114 14.54 11.75 -8.90
CA LEU A 114 15.40 12.41 -9.88
C LEU A 114 14.91 12.16 -11.32
N ILE A 115 14.42 10.95 -11.59
CA ILE A 115 13.89 10.53 -12.89
C ILE A 115 12.39 10.90 -13.05
N ARG A 116 11.75 11.43 -11.99
CA ARG A 116 10.29 11.70 -11.93
C ARG A 116 9.43 10.48 -12.28
N ALA A 117 9.90 9.30 -11.90
CA ALA A 117 9.25 8.03 -12.23
C ALA A 117 7.96 7.79 -11.41
N TYR A 118 7.90 8.31 -10.18
CA TYR A 118 6.77 8.15 -9.26
C TYR A 118 6.23 9.49 -8.76
N THR A 119 4.98 9.50 -8.30
CA THR A 119 4.45 10.64 -7.55
C THR A 119 4.92 10.59 -6.10
N ILE A 120 4.92 11.74 -5.41
CA ILE A 120 5.36 11.83 -4.01
C ILE A 120 4.58 10.86 -3.12
N GLY A 121 3.28 10.68 -3.37
CA GLY A 121 2.45 9.77 -2.58
C GLY A 121 2.82 8.30 -2.77
N ASP A 122 3.18 7.89 -3.98
CA ASP A 122 3.61 6.50 -4.23
C ASP A 122 4.91 6.18 -3.50
N MET A 123 5.82 7.17 -3.43
CA MET A 123 7.09 7.04 -2.72
C MET A 123 6.91 6.93 -1.21
N GLU A 124 5.97 7.68 -0.64
CA GLU A 124 5.66 7.58 0.79
C GLU A 124 5.07 6.21 1.14
N LEU A 125 4.25 5.62 0.25
CA LEU A 125 3.74 4.26 0.42
C LEU A 125 4.86 3.21 0.33
N LEU A 126 5.76 3.35 -0.64
CA LEU A 126 6.93 2.48 -0.75
C LEU A 126 7.80 2.55 0.51
N LEU A 127 8.07 3.76 1.03
CA LEU A 127 8.86 3.97 2.23
C LEU A 127 8.29 3.25 3.46
N ILE A 128 6.97 3.29 3.64
CA ILE A 128 6.33 2.64 4.80
C ILE A 128 6.40 1.13 4.66
N ILE A 129 6.15 0.60 3.47
CA ILE A 129 6.27 -0.85 3.22
C ILE A 129 7.70 -1.31 3.53
N MET A 130 8.71 -0.54 3.11
CA MET A 130 10.11 -0.83 3.43
C MET A 130 10.37 -0.83 4.95
N LEU A 131 9.96 0.22 5.65
CA LEU A 131 10.14 0.35 7.09
C LEU A 131 9.46 -0.78 7.87
N HIS A 132 8.26 -1.16 7.44
CA HIS A 132 7.52 -2.27 8.03
C HIS A 132 8.24 -3.61 7.84
N ILE A 133 8.70 -3.90 6.62
CA ILE A 133 9.43 -5.12 6.27
C ILE A 133 10.77 -5.20 7.02
N TYR A 134 11.43 -4.06 7.16
CA TYR A 134 12.63 -3.90 7.97
C TYR A 134 12.39 -4.28 9.43
N ASN A 135 11.32 -3.75 10.04
CA ASN A 135 10.94 -4.06 11.42
C ASN A 135 10.53 -5.53 11.63
N GLN A 136 10.28 -6.28 10.55
CA GLN A 136 10.10 -7.74 10.59
C GLN A 136 11.39 -8.54 10.40
N GLY A 137 12.55 -7.89 10.33
CA GLY A 137 13.86 -8.54 10.18
C GLY A 137 14.16 -9.08 8.78
N ILE A 138 13.39 -8.67 7.77
CA ILE A 138 13.63 -9.07 6.38
C ILE A 138 14.54 -8.04 5.72
N SER A 139 15.56 -8.50 4.98
CA SER A 139 16.42 -7.64 4.17
C SER A 139 15.60 -6.80 3.18
N PRO A 140 15.60 -5.45 3.31
CA PRO A 140 14.92 -4.56 2.37
C PRO A 140 15.33 -4.78 0.91
N ASN A 141 16.58 -5.13 0.62
CA ASN A 141 17.08 -5.16 -0.75
C ASN A 141 16.40 -6.26 -1.59
N GLU A 142 16.36 -7.48 -1.07
CA GLU A 142 15.76 -8.64 -1.76
C GLU A 142 14.25 -8.49 -1.89
N TYR A 143 13.61 -8.02 -0.82
CA TYR A 143 12.18 -7.75 -0.81
C TYR A 143 11.84 -6.64 -1.81
N MET A 144 12.59 -5.55 -1.85
CA MET A 144 12.27 -4.38 -2.67
C MET A 144 12.39 -4.63 -4.17
N VAL A 145 13.40 -5.38 -4.61
CA VAL A 145 13.54 -5.72 -6.03
C VAL A 145 12.37 -6.60 -6.49
N SER A 146 12.01 -7.60 -5.67
CA SER A 146 10.87 -8.47 -5.94
C SER A 146 9.56 -7.68 -5.89
N TYR A 147 9.40 -6.79 -4.91
CA TYR A 147 8.22 -5.96 -4.75
C TYR A 147 8.01 -5.00 -5.90
N LEU A 148 9.06 -4.29 -6.34
CA LEU A 148 8.94 -3.36 -7.46
C LEU A 148 8.71 -4.08 -8.79
N SER A 149 9.33 -5.25 -9.00
CA SER A 149 9.10 -6.02 -10.22
C SER A 149 7.66 -6.54 -10.31
N VAL A 150 7.14 -7.15 -9.25
CA VAL A 150 5.74 -7.60 -9.19
C VAL A 150 4.78 -6.41 -9.30
N THR A 151 5.06 -5.30 -8.62
CA THR A 151 4.24 -4.08 -8.73
C THR A 151 4.21 -3.53 -10.15
N GLY A 152 5.36 -3.51 -10.85
CA GLY A 152 5.42 -3.11 -12.25
C GLY A 152 4.57 -4.01 -13.15
N MET A 153 4.62 -5.33 -12.95
CA MET A 153 3.79 -6.29 -13.68
C MET A 153 2.29 -6.08 -13.41
N VAL A 154 1.88 -5.98 -12.14
CA VAL A 154 0.49 -5.74 -11.76
C VAL A 154 -0.02 -4.42 -12.33
N PHE A 155 0.80 -3.36 -12.28
CA PHE A 155 0.45 -2.06 -12.85
C PHE A 155 0.29 -2.13 -14.36
N ALA A 156 1.19 -2.84 -15.07
CA ALA A 156 1.08 -3.03 -16.51
C ALA A 156 -0.23 -3.76 -16.88
N VAL A 157 -0.57 -4.84 -16.16
CA VAL A 157 -1.85 -5.55 -16.35
C VAL A 157 -3.03 -4.63 -16.10
N TYR A 158 -3.02 -3.87 -15.00
CA TYR A 158 -4.06 -2.89 -14.70
C TYR A 158 -4.24 -1.86 -15.82
N MET A 159 -3.15 -1.30 -16.33
CA MET A 159 -3.18 -0.31 -17.41
C MET A 159 -3.71 -0.89 -18.72
N ILE A 160 -3.31 -2.13 -19.07
CA ILE A 160 -3.84 -2.85 -20.23
C ILE A 160 -5.36 -3.03 -20.10
N VAL A 161 -5.83 -3.60 -18.99
CA VAL A 161 -7.26 -3.83 -18.75
C VAL A 161 -8.06 -2.52 -18.79
N LYS A 162 -7.55 -1.49 -18.12
CA LYS A 162 -8.17 -0.15 -18.12
C LYS A 162 -8.28 0.42 -19.53
N ASN A 163 -7.22 0.33 -20.32
CA ASN A 163 -7.20 0.84 -21.70
C ASN A 163 -8.10 0.02 -22.63
N VAL A 164 -8.14 -1.31 -22.50
CA VAL A 164 -9.07 -2.17 -23.26
C VAL A 164 -10.53 -1.81 -22.97
N ILE A 165 -10.90 -1.66 -21.69
CA ILE A 165 -12.25 -1.21 -21.30
C ILE A 165 -12.53 0.20 -21.82
N GLY A 166 -11.53 1.09 -21.78
CA GLY A 166 -11.60 2.43 -22.35
C GLY A 166 -11.91 2.40 -23.85
N MET A 167 -11.19 1.58 -24.61
CA MET A 167 -11.39 1.40 -26.05
C MET A 167 -12.78 0.86 -26.38
N ILE A 168 -13.28 -0.12 -25.62
CA ILE A 168 -14.65 -0.65 -25.76
C ILE A 168 -15.69 0.47 -25.52
N LYS A 169 -15.38 1.43 -24.64
CA LYS A 169 -16.21 2.60 -24.35
C LYS A 169 -15.88 3.82 -25.23
N HIS A 170 -15.15 3.64 -26.33
CA HIS A 170 -14.72 4.70 -27.25
C HIS A 170 -13.93 5.85 -26.58
N ARG A 171 -13.13 5.54 -25.56
CA ARG A 171 -12.25 6.50 -24.88
C ARG A 171 -10.81 6.35 -25.38
N VAL A 172 -10.08 7.46 -25.39
CA VAL A 172 -8.66 7.50 -25.75
C VAL A 172 -7.83 6.74 -24.70
N PRO A 173 -6.85 5.92 -25.11
CA PRO A 173 -5.97 5.22 -24.17
C PRO A 173 -5.17 6.20 -23.31
N VAL A 174 -5.00 5.84 -22.03
CA VAL A 174 -4.32 6.66 -21.04
C VAL A 174 -3.02 5.98 -20.62
N TRP A 175 -1.96 6.77 -20.47
CA TRP A 175 -0.62 6.29 -20.10
C TRP A 175 -0.27 6.55 -18.62
N LYS A 176 -1.15 7.24 -17.89
CA LYS A 176 -1.05 7.49 -16.45
C LYS A 176 -2.22 6.81 -15.72
N GLY A 177 -1.94 6.22 -14.57
CA GLY A 177 -2.95 5.51 -13.80
C GLY A 177 -2.59 5.41 -12.33
N ALA A 178 -3.59 5.03 -11.53
CA ALA A 178 -3.47 4.76 -10.11
C ALA A 178 -2.44 3.64 -9.86
N PHE A 179 -1.39 3.94 -9.12
CA PHE A 179 -0.28 3.03 -8.82
C PHE A 179 -0.44 2.36 -7.44
N ALA A 180 -1.12 3.01 -6.49
CA ALA A 180 -1.41 2.46 -5.17
C ALA A 180 -2.18 1.13 -5.17
N PRO A 181 -3.11 0.86 -6.12
CA PRO A 181 -3.75 -0.44 -6.24
C PRO A 181 -2.75 -1.55 -6.58
N ALA A 182 -1.81 -1.28 -7.48
CA ALA A 182 -0.78 -2.25 -7.85
C ALA A 182 0.12 -2.56 -6.65
N MET A 183 0.54 -1.54 -5.89
CA MET A 183 1.29 -1.73 -4.65
C MET A 183 0.52 -2.56 -3.63
N THR A 184 -0.76 -2.27 -3.44
CA THR A 184 -1.61 -3.00 -2.48
C THR A 184 -1.76 -4.48 -2.85
N VAL A 185 -1.99 -4.77 -4.12
CA VAL A 185 -2.08 -6.16 -4.62
C VAL A 185 -0.74 -6.87 -4.48
N THR A 186 0.38 -6.23 -4.85
CA THR A 186 1.71 -6.81 -4.68
C THR A 186 2.01 -7.15 -3.22
N TYR A 187 1.69 -6.24 -2.30
CA TYR A 187 1.89 -6.46 -0.87
C TYR A 187 1.15 -7.72 -0.40
N PHE A 188 -0.10 -7.90 -0.86
CA PHE A 188 -0.88 -9.11 -0.57
C PHE A 188 -0.26 -10.38 -1.16
N VAL A 189 0.13 -10.34 -2.43
CA VAL A 189 0.72 -11.48 -3.14
C VAL A 189 2.04 -11.91 -2.50
N MET A 190 2.91 -10.96 -2.20
CA MET A 190 4.20 -11.25 -1.56
C MET A 190 4.04 -11.76 -0.14
N PHE A 191 3.06 -11.24 0.61
CA PHE A 191 2.72 -11.81 1.92
C PHE A 191 2.28 -13.27 1.81
N LEU A 192 1.38 -13.58 0.88
CA LEU A 192 0.93 -14.95 0.64
C LEU A 192 2.08 -15.85 0.22
N TRP A 193 2.95 -15.38 -0.68
CA TRP A 193 4.14 -16.13 -1.10
C TRP A 193 5.00 -16.50 0.09
N LYS A 194 5.32 -15.55 0.98
CA LYS A 194 6.13 -15.78 2.17
C LYS A 194 5.47 -16.76 3.16
N TYR A 195 4.13 -16.80 3.22
CA TYR A 195 3.39 -17.65 4.16
C TYR A 195 3.07 -19.05 3.61
N LEU A 196 3.11 -19.23 2.27
CA LEU A 196 2.85 -20.48 1.57
C LEU A 196 4.13 -21.23 1.18
N SER A 197 5.31 -20.60 1.28
CA SER A 197 6.64 -21.22 1.08
C SER A 197 7.19 -21.79 2.38
#